data_AF-A0A6B3HZH7-F1
#
_entry.id   AF-A0A6B3HZH7-F1
#
_cell.length_a   1.000
_cell.length_b   1.000
_cell.length_c   1.000
_cell.angle_alpha   90.00
_cell.angle_beta   90.00
_cell.angle_gamma   90.00
#
_symmetry.space_group_name_H-M   'P 1'
#
loop_
_entity.id
_entity.type
_entity.pdbx_description
1 polymer ?
#
loop_
_entity_poly.entity_id
_entity_poly.type
_entity_poly.pdbx_seq_one_letter_code
_entity_poly.pdbx_strand_id
1 'polypeptide(L)'
;MSRPSETPHIDVRYIRDEDMPEWTRAWSTGYLRPAVEGAADHMRLALSDDRAIGAFDKGRCVGTYRSSSQELTVPGGARLPVSA
;
A
#
# COMPACT_ATOMS: atom_id res chain seq x y z
N MET A 1 25.17 22.80 20.22
CA MET A 1 25.41 21.35 20.01
C MET A 1 24.12 20.74 19.47
N SER A 2 24.08 20.38 18.19
CA SER A 2 22.94 19.67 17.59
C SER A 2 22.91 18.24 18.12
N ARG A 3 21.79 17.85 18.72
CA ARG A 3 21.51 16.47 19.11
C ARG A 3 21.54 15.61 17.82
N PRO A 4 22.26 14.47 17.77
CA PRO A 4 22.19 13.59 16.61
C PRO A 4 20.73 13.21 16.39
N SER A 5 20.21 13.45 15.18
CA SER A 5 18.85 13.11 14.80
C SER A 5 18.69 11.61 14.97
N GLU A 6 17.92 11.19 15.97
CA GLU A 6 17.48 9.81 16.10
C GLU A 6 16.76 9.45 14.81
N THR A 7 17.26 8.43 14.09
CA THR A 7 16.65 8.04 12.82
C THR A 7 15.23 7.57 13.12
N PRO A 8 14.19 8.14 12.48
CA PRO A 8 12.83 7.69 12.73
C PRO A 8 12.73 6.20 12.40
N HIS A 9 12.25 5.40 13.35
CA HIS A 9 12.00 3.99 13.13
C HIS A 9 10.71 3.84 12.32
N ILE A 10 10.87 3.52 11.04
CA ILE A 10 9.75 3.26 10.13
C ILE A 10 9.41 1.77 10.20
N ASP A 11 8.20 1.45 10.64
CA ASP A 11 7.67 0.08 10.63
C ASP A 11 7.11 -0.23 9.24
N VAL A 12 7.78 -1.11 8.49
CA VAL A 12 7.34 -1.55 7.15
C VAL A 12 6.79 -2.96 7.25
N ARG A 13 5.48 -3.11 7.03
CA ARG A 13 4.77 -4.37 7.24
C ARG A 13 3.53 -4.51 6.38
N TYR A 14 3.02 -5.73 6.28
CA TYR A 14 1.68 -5.97 5.75
C TYR A 14 0.65 -5.16 6.54
N ILE A 15 -0.31 -4.59 5.80
CA ILE A 15 -1.42 -3.88 6.44
C ILE A 15 -2.38 -4.87 7.08
N ARG A 16 -2.90 -4.47 8.23
CA ARG A 16 -4.04 -5.08 8.90
C ARG A 16 -5.29 -4.33 8.49
N ASP A 17 -6.42 -4.94 8.80
CA ASP A 17 -7.75 -4.38 8.57
C ASP A 17 -7.90 -2.95 9.15
N GLU A 18 -7.37 -2.73 10.35
CA GLU A 18 -7.36 -1.44 11.06
C GLU A 18 -6.51 -0.35 10.39
N ASP A 19 -5.54 -0.72 9.56
CA ASP A 19 -4.66 0.24 8.87
C ASP A 19 -5.29 0.84 7.60
N MET A 20 -6.42 0.27 7.13
CA MET A 20 -7.03 0.62 5.84
C MET A 20 -7.33 2.12 5.68
N PRO A 21 -7.83 2.85 6.70
CA PRO A 21 -8.06 4.28 6.59
C PRO A 21 -6.75 5.06 6.34
N GLU A 22 -5.70 4.79 7.11
CA GLU A 22 -4.42 5.49 6.99
C GLU A 22 -3.67 5.12 5.71
N TRP A 23 -3.71 3.86 5.31
CA TRP A 23 -3.13 3.40 4.06
C TRP A 23 -3.83 4.05 2.85
N THR A 24 -5.17 4.09 2.85
CA THR A 24 -5.95 4.71 1.78
C THR A 24 -5.72 6.22 1.70
N ARG A 25 -5.56 6.89 2.86
CA ARG A 25 -5.18 8.31 2.94
C ARG A 25 -3.81 8.55 2.32
N ALA A 26 -2.81 7.76 2.70
CA ALA A 26 -1.44 7.87 2.18
C ALA A 26 -1.38 7.61 0.67
N TRP A 27 -2.05 6.57 0.20
CA TRP A 27 -2.18 6.26 -1.23
C TRP A 27 -2.88 7.38 -2.00
N SER A 28 -4.05 7.85 -1.54
CA SER A 28 -4.77 8.95 -2.20
C SER A 28 -3.92 10.20 -2.29
N THR A 29 -3.16 10.52 -1.23
CA THR A 29 -2.22 11.65 -1.22
C THR A 29 -1.12 11.47 -2.29
N GLY A 30 -0.50 10.28 -2.38
CA GLY A 30 0.56 10.00 -3.35
C GLY A 30 0.10 10.00 -4.81
N TYR A 31 -1.18 9.72 -5.05
CA TYR A 31 -1.79 9.71 -6.38
C TYR A 31 -2.62 10.98 -6.68
N LEU A 32 -2.51 12.03 -5.86
CA LEU A 32 -3.23 13.30 -6.01
C LEU A 32 -4.76 13.13 -6.12
N ARG A 33 -5.31 12.16 -5.39
CA ARG A 33 -6.74 11.89 -5.31
C ARG A 33 -7.35 12.60 -4.09
N PRO A 34 -8.55 13.21 -4.22
CA PRO A 34 -9.22 13.82 -3.09
C PRO A 34 -9.61 12.76 -2.04
N ALA A 35 -9.73 13.18 -0.78
CA ALA A 35 -10.34 12.34 0.24
C ALA A 35 -11.83 12.20 -0.07
N VAL A 36 -12.31 10.96 -0.17
CA VAL A 36 -13.71 10.64 -0.44
C VAL A 36 -14.20 9.70 0.66
N GLU A 37 -15.42 9.94 1.15
CA GLU A 37 -16.08 9.02 2.07
C GLU A 37 -16.21 7.62 1.45
N GLY A 38 -16.04 6.56 2.26
CA GLY A 38 -16.09 5.18 1.80
C GLY A 38 -14.87 4.71 0.98
N ALA A 39 -13.86 5.56 0.75
CA ALA A 39 -12.67 5.15 -0.01
C ALA A 39 -11.93 3.98 0.65
N ALA A 40 -11.86 3.94 1.99
CA ALA A 40 -11.21 2.85 2.71
C ALA A 40 -11.95 1.52 2.53
N ASP A 41 -13.29 1.52 2.53
CA ASP A 41 -14.10 0.33 2.31
C ASP A 41 -13.97 -0.16 0.87
N HIS A 42 -13.96 0.76 -0.10
CA HIS A 42 -13.66 0.45 -1.48
C HIS A 42 -12.27 -0.19 -1.65
N MET A 43 -11.24 0.38 -1.02
CA MET A 43 -9.89 -0.17 -1.09
C MET A 43 -9.77 -1.53 -0.41
N ARG A 44 -10.50 -1.78 0.68
CA ARG A 44 -10.55 -3.10 1.33
C ARG A 44 -11.05 -4.17 0.36
N LEU A 45 -12.10 -3.88 -0.40
CA LEU A 45 -12.60 -4.78 -1.44
C LEU A 45 -11.60 -4.93 -2.60
N ALA A 46 -10.98 -3.84 -3.03
CA ALA A 46 -10.02 -3.85 -4.13
C ALA A 46 -8.72 -4.61 -3.82
N LEU A 47 -8.38 -4.75 -2.53
CA LEU A 47 -7.15 -5.40 -2.07
C LEU A 47 -7.36 -6.83 -1.54
N SER A 48 -8.57 -7.41 -1.66
CA SER A 48 -8.91 -8.70 -1.03
C SER A 48 -7.95 -9.84 -1.36
N ASP A 49 -7.40 -9.84 -2.58
CA ASP A 49 -6.46 -10.84 -3.08
C ASP A 49 -5.05 -10.27 -3.36
N ASP A 50 -4.83 -8.99 -3.01
CA ASP A 50 -3.57 -8.30 -3.22
C ASP A 50 -2.69 -8.37 -1.97
N ARG A 51 -1.38 -8.32 -2.18
CA ARG A 51 -0.41 -8.12 -1.10
C ARG A 51 -0.19 -6.64 -0.90
N ALA A 52 -0.72 -6.08 0.20
CA ALA A 52 -0.58 -4.66 0.53
C ALA A 52 0.34 -4.43 1.74
N ILE A 53 1.27 -3.49 1.58
CA ILE A 53 2.29 -3.11 2.57
C ILE A 53 2.15 -1.61 2.87
N GLY A 54 2.30 -1.25 4.14
CA GLY A 54 2.41 0.13 4.60
C GLY A 54 3.74 0.39 5.29
N ALA A 55 4.21 1.63 5.20
CA ALA A 55 5.31 2.15 6.00
C ALA A 55 4.72 3.10 7.04
N PHE A 56 4.97 2.86 8.33
CA PHE A 56 4.34 3.58 9.44
C PHE A 56 5.37 4.32 10.29
N ASP A 57 5.13 5.60 10.53
CA ASP A 57 5.82 6.42 11.53
C ASP A 57 4.82 6.75 12.64
N LYS A 58 5.02 6.15 13.83
CA LYS A 58 4.16 6.34 15.02
C LYS A 58 2.66 6.13 14.71
N GLY A 59 2.34 5.10 13.94
CA GLY A 59 0.98 4.74 13.55
C GLY A 59 0.43 5.51 12.33
N ARG A 60 1.11 6.56 11.86
CA ARG A 60 0.75 7.25 10.62
C ARG A 60 1.35 6.54 9.42
N CYS A 61 0.54 6.17 8.45
CA CYS A 61 1.04 5.58 7.21
C CYS A 61 1.68 6.68 6.36
N VAL A 62 2.97 6.53 6.06
CA VAL A 62 3.79 7.49 5.29
C VAL A 62 4.23 6.95 3.92
N GLY A 63 3.98 5.67 3.64
CA GLY A 63 4.28 5.03 2.37
C GLY A 63 3.40 3.82 2.14
N THR A 64 3.11 3.53 0.87
CA THR A 64 2.24 2.42 0.46
C THR A 64 2.89 1.63 -0.65
N TYR A 65 2.68 0.32 -0.65
CA TYR A 65 2.99 -0.58 -1.74
C TYR A 65 1.87 -1.62 -1.85
N ARG A 66 1.56 -2.04 -3.07
CA ARG A 66 0.73 -3.22 -3.33
C ARG A 66 1.34 -4.01 -4.47
N SER A 67 1.13 -5.32 -4.45
CA SER A 67 1.33 -6.18 -5.61
C SER A 67 0.07 -7.00 -5.87
N SER A 68 -0.29 -7.13 -7.14
CA SER A 68 -1.48 -7.87 -7.58
C SER A 68 -1.07 -9.15 -8.30
N SER A 69 -1.78 -10.25 -8.07
CA SER A 69 -1.56 -11.49 -8.84
C SER A 69 -2.14 -11.32 -10.24
N GLN A 70 -1.32 -11.52 -11.27
CA GLN A 70 -1.72 -11.36 -12.68
C GLN A 70 -1.21 -12.51 -13.54
N GLU A 71 -1.70 -12.58 -14.77
CA GLU A 71 -1.15 -13.48 -15.80
C GLU A 71 -0.69 -12.68 -17.01
N LEU A 72 0.49 -13.03 -17.53
CA LEU A 72 1.06 -12.44 -18.73
C LEU A 72 1.09 -13.46 -19.87
N THR A 73 0.52 -13.08 -21.01
CA THR A 73 0.66 -13.85 -22.25
C THR A 73 2.04 -13.60 -22.86
N VAL A 74 2.72 -14.67 -23.26
CA VAL A 74 4.07 -14.60 -23.86
C VAL A 74 4.06 -15.15 -25.30
N PRO A 75 5.07 -14.83 -26.14
CA PRO A 75 5.20 -15.43 -27.47
C PRO A 75 5.11 -16.95 -27.42
N GLY A 76 4.39 -17.55 -28.38
CA GLY A 76 4.05 -18.97 -28.35
C GLY A 76 2.73 -19.30 -27.63
N GLY A 77 2.02 -18.28 -27.09
CA GLY A 77 0.65 -18.41 -26.59
C GLY A 77 0.51 -18.90 -25.15
N ALA A 78 1.62 -19.13 -24.43
CA ALA A 78 1.58 -19.49 -23.02
C ALA A 78 1.13 -18.31 -22.14
N ARG A 79 0.54 -18.63 -20.98
CA ARG A 79 0.19 -17.67 -19.91
C ARG A 79 1.04 -17.99 -18.69
N LEU A 80 1.71 -16.98 -18.14
CA LEU A 80 2.60 -17.14 -16.99
C LEU A 80 2.08 -16.33 -15.79
N PRO A 81 2.12 -16.88 -14.57
CA PRO A 81 1.80 -16.10 -13.37
C PRO A 81 2.87 -15.04 -13.16
N VAL A 82 2.43 -13.81 -12.90
CA VAL A 82 3.29 -12.66 -12.63
C VAL A 82 2.69 -11.81 -11.50
N SER A 83 3.47 -10.85 -11.01
CA SER A 83 3.01 -9.82 -10.09
C SER A 83 3.22 -8.44 -10.71
N ALA A 84 2.23 -7.57 -10.56
CA ALA A 84 2.30 -6.16 -10.94
C ALA A 84 2.22 -5.26 -9.70
#